data_AF-A0A524ACA9-F1
#
_entry.id   AF-A0A524ACA9-F1
#
_cell.length_a   1.000
_cell.length_b   1.000
_cell.length_c   1.000
_cell.angle_alpha   90.00
_cell.angle_beta   90.00
_cell.angle_gamma   90.00
#
_symmetry.space_group_name_H-M   'P 1'
#
loop_
_entity.id
_entity.type
_entity.pdbx_description
1 polymer ?
#
loop_
_entity_poly.entity_id
_entity_poly.type
_entity_poly.pdbx_seq_one_letter_code
_entity_poly.pdbx_strand_id
1 'polypeptide(L)'
;MPRLSKGTDEQEFSPTELVPEARRRLVELGAPLLLTEAEGRLALAERKVKAFEQKYGTPLTQLRRNGLPNDASMEMHEDFVEWSGWQRTYEEASQILASLQHLLEKPLAPATAS
;
A
#
# COMPACT_ATOMS: atom_id res chain seq x y z
N MET A 1 -23.43 22.87 -37.25
CA MET A 1 -23.15 21.91 -36.17
C MET A 1 -22.29 22.60 -35.12
N PRO A 2 -22.79 22.87 -33.91
CA PRO A 2 -21.96 23.41 -32.84
C PRO A 2 -21.04 22.30 -32.33
N ARG A 3 -19.75 22.61 -32.18
CA ARG A 3 -18.79 21.72 -31.50
C ARG A 3 -19.12 21.75 -30.01
N LEU A 4 -19.35 20.58 -29.44
CA LEU A 4 -19.42 20.38 -27.99
C LEU A 4 -18.05 20.73 -27.41
N SER A 5 -17.97 21.84 -26.67
CA SER A 5 -16.85 22.10 -25.78
C SER A 5 -16.76 20.96 -24.78
N LYS A 6 -15.62 20.28 -24.76
CA LYS A 6 -15.28 19.27 -23.76
C LYS A 6 -14.99 20.01 -22.45
N GLY A 7 -16.06 20.45 -21.79
CA GLY A 7 -16.00 21.09 -20.48
C GLY A 7 -16.10 20.02 -19.42
N THR A 8 -14.97 19.71 -18.80
CA THR A 8 -14.80 19.48 -17.36
C THR A 8 -13.31 19.28 -17.15
N ASP A 9 -12.65 20.31 -16.63
CA ASP A 9 -11.37 20.15 -15.95
C ASP A 9 -11.53 19.00 -14.95
N GLU A 10 -10.82 17.90 -15.18
CA GLU A 10 -10.49 16.99 -14.08
C GLU A 10 -9.47 17.74 -13.22
N GLN A 11 -9.96 18.66 -12.40
CA GLN A 11 -9.15 19.34 -11.41
C GLN A 11 -8.68 18.28 -10.41
N GLU A 12 -7.44 17.86 -10.58
CA GLU A 12 -6.76 16.90 -9.71
C GLU A 12 -6.71 17.51 -8.30
N PHE A 13 -7.39 16.89 -7.34
CA PHE A 13 -7.46 17.42 -5.98
C PHE A 13 -6.08 17.35 -5.32
N SER A 14 -5.52 18.52 -4.97
CA SER A 14 -4.28 18.61 -4.21
C SER A 14 -4.56 18.93 -2.74
N PRO A 15 -4.31 18.00 -1.79
CA PRO A 15 -4.50 18.26 -0.36
C PRO A 15 -3.67 19.43 0.18
N THR A 16 -2.63 19.84 -0.54
CA THR A 16 -1.75 20.95 -0.17
C THR A 16 -2.41 22.32 -0.35
N GLU A 17 -3.43 22.40 -1.21
CA GLU A 17 -4.21 23.63 -1.47
C GLU A 17 -5.29 23.89 -0.40
N LEU A 18 -5.50 22.93 0.51
CA LEU A 18 -6.43 23.09 1.63
C LEU A 18 -5.91 24.10 2.66
N VAL A 19 -6.85 24.89 3.18
CA VAL A 19 -6.59 25.72 4.36
C VAL A 19 -6.05 24.86 5.51
N PRO A 20 -5.08 25.37 6.32
CA PRO A 20 -4.37 24.56 7.31
C PRO A 20 -5.26 23.77 8.27
N GLU A 21 -6.42 24.31 8.64
CA GLU A 21 -7.38 23.65 9.51
C GLU A 21 -8.07 22.44 8.86
N ALA A 22 -8.50 22.57 7.60
CA ALA A 22 -9.11 21.46 6.87
C ALA A 22 -8.12 20.31 6.66
N ARG A 23 -6.86 20.65 6.36
CA ARG A 23 -5.77 19.66 6.26
C ARG A 23 -5.50 18.95 7.58
N ARG A 24 -5.44 19.67 8.70
CA ARG A 24 -5.29 19.06 10.03
C ARG A 24 -6.42 18.08 10.32
N ARG A 25 -7.68 18.47 10.11
CA ARG A 25 -8.83 17.59 10.33
C ARG A 25 -8.81 16.34 9.46
N LEU A 26 -8.39 16.46 8.20
CA LEU A 26 -8.21 15.28 7.35
C LEU A 26 -7.16 14.31 7.89
N VAL A 27 -6.04 14.82 8.40
CA VAL A 27 -5.01 13.98 9.02
C VAL A 27 -5.54 13.36 10.31
N GLU A 28 -6.16 14.14 11.20
CA GLU A 28 -6.69 13.67 12.48
C GLU A 28 -7.76 12.59 12.32
N LEU A 29 -8.64 12.73 11.33
CA LEU A 29 -9.72 11.78 11.07
C LEU A 29 -9.27 10.60 10.19
N GLY A 30 -8.37 10.85 9.24
CA GLY A 30 -7.92 9.86 8.25
C GLY A 30 -6.79 8.96 8.74
N ALA A 31 -5.86 9.48 9.55
CA ALA A 31 -4.69 8.71 9.99
C ALA A 31 -5.08 7.46 10.81
N PRO A 32 -6.04 7.49 11.75
CA PRO A 32 -6.47 6.28 12.46
C PRO A 32 -7.09 5.22 11.54
N LEU A 33 -7.84 5.65 10.51
CA LEU A 33 -8.44 4.74 9.52
C LEU A 33 -7.36 4.07 8.66
N LEU A 34 -6.42 4.86 8.16
CA LEU A 34 -5.31 4.35 7.36
C LEU A 34 -4.39 3.44 8.18
N LEU A 35 -4.14 3.77 9.45
CA LEU A 35 -3.40 2.92 10.38
C LEU A 35 -4.07 1.55 10.51
N THR A 36 -5.37 1.54 10.82
CA THR A 36 -6.15 0.30 10.99
C THR A 36 -6.18 -0.54 9.71
N GLU A 37 -6.36 0.10 8.55
CA GLU A 37 -6.35 -0.59 7.25
C GLU A 37 -4.98 -1.21 6.94
N ALA A 38 -3.90 -0.46 7.14
CA ALA A 38 -2.54 -0.93 6.91
C ALA A 38 -2.14 -2.06 7.88
N GLU A 39 -2.48 -1.97 9.17
CA GLU A 39 -2.25 -3.05 10.15
C GLU A 39 -2.99 -4.33 9.75
N GLY A 40 -4.26 -4.21 9.35
CA GLY A 40 -5.07 -5.34 8.91
C GLY A 40 -4.50 -6.01 7.65
N ARG A 41 -4.07 -5.20 6.67
CA ARG A 41 -3.43 -5.70 5.43
C ARG A 41 -2.10 -6.38 5.74
N LEU A 42 -1.28 -5.78 6.60
CA LEU A 42 0.00 -6.36 6.99
C LEU A 42 -0.20 -7.74 7.63
N ALA A 43 -1.07 -7.83 8.64
CA ALA A 43 -1.33 -9.07 9.35
C ALA A 43 -1.90 -10.18 8.44
N LEU A 44 -2.74 -9.83 7.46
CA LEU A 44 -3.23 -10.80 6.48
C LEU A 44 -2.11 -11.26 5.54
N ALA A 45 -1.33 -10.32 5.00
CA ALA A 45 -0.23 -10.62 4.09
C ALA A 45 0.83 -11.49 4.77
N GLU A 46 1.20 -11.21 6.02
CA GLU A 46 2.11 -12.03 6.82
C GLU A 46 1.63 -13.47 6.94
N ARG A 47 0.36 -13.67 7.30
CA ARG A 47 -0.22 -15.02 7.42
C ARG A 47 -0.22 -15.76 6.09
N LYS A 48 -0.53 -15.05 5.00
CA LYS A 48 -0.53 -15.62 3.64
C LYS A 48 0.87 -16.03 3.23
N VAL A 49 1.85 -15.13 3.28
CA VAL A 49 3.26 -15.42 2.95
C VAL A 49 3.77 -16.60 3.76
N LYS A 50 3.56 -16.60 5.09
CA LYS A 50 3.98 -17.70 5.97
C LYS A 50 3.35 -19.05 5.60
N ALA A 51 2.07 -19.06 5.20
CA ALA A 51 1.39 -20.29 4.80
C ALA A 51 2.01 -20.90 3.54
N PHE A 52 2.48 -20.09 2.59
CA PHE A 52 3.21 -20.57 1.41
C PHE A 52 4.56 -21.15 1.78
N GLU A 53 5.32 -20.45 2.62
CA GLU A 53 6.63 -20.93 3.05
C GLU A 53 6.51 -22.28 3.79
N GLN A 54 5.43 -22.45 4.56
CA GLN A 54 5.09 -23.73 5.19
C GLN A 54 4.68 -24.80 4.17
N LYS A 55 3.87 -24.46 3.16
CA LYS A 55 3.41 -25.40 2.13
C LYS A 55 4.56 -25.93 1.28
N TYR A 56 5.49 -25.07 0.88
CA TYR A 56 6.57 -25.41 -0.06
C TYR A 56 7.94 -25.58 0.60
N GLY A 57 8.06 -25.34 1.91
CA GLY A 57 9.32 -25.47 2.66
C GLY A 57 10.41 -24.51 2.18
N THR A 58 10.05 -23.42 1.49
CA THR A 58 10.99 -22.48 0.88
C THR A 58 10.49 -21.04 1.01
N PRO A 59 11.37 -20.07 1.29
CA PRO A 59 11.00 -18.67 1.31
C PRO A 59 10.56 -18.18 -0.07
N LEU A 60 9.48 -17.40 -0.13
CA LEU A 60 9.04 -16.80 -1.39
C LEU A 60 10.11 -15.88 -2.00
N THR A 61 10.90 -15.21 -1.15
CA THR A 61 12.05 -14.37 -1.57
C THR A 61 13.12 -15.16 -2.31
N GLN A 62 13.32 -16.43 -1.96
CA GLN A 62 14.26 -17.31 -2.64
C GLN A 62 13.75 -17.69 -4.04
N LEU A 63 12.47 -18.02 -4.16
CA LEU A 63 11.85 -18.33 -5.46
C LEU A 63 11.79 -17.11 -6.38
N ARG A 64 11.55 -15.91 -5.85
CA ARG A 64 11.63 -14.66 -6.66
C ARG A 64 13.01 -14.44 -7.26
N ARG A 65 14.08 -14.88 -6.58
CA ARG A 65 15.47 -14.74 -7.04
C ARG A 65 15.85 -15.83 -8.05
N ASN A 66 15.50 -17.07 -7.73
CA ASN A 66 16.01 -18.23 -8.45
C ASN A 66 15.06 -18.74 -9.53
N GLY A 67 13.82 -18.25 -9.55
CA GLY A 67 12.73 -18.84 -10.32
C GLY A 67 12.14 -20.05 -9.61
N LEU A 68 11.05 -20.56 -10.20
CA LEU A 68 10.46 -21.82 -9.78
C LEU A 68 11.30 -23.00 -10.25
N PRO A 69 11.27 -24.14 -9.54
CA PRO A 69 11.90 -25.39 -9.99
C PRO A 69 11.42 -25.81 -11.38
N ASN A 70 12.26 -26.52 -12.13
CA ASN A 70 11.91 -27.01 -13.47
C ASN A 70 10.77 -28.05 -13.46
N ASP A 71 10.57 -28.73 -12.33
CA ASP A 71 9.53 -29.71 -12.06
C ASP A 71 8.35 -29.13 -11.26
N ALA A 72 8.24 -27.79 -11.18
CA ALA A 72 7.13 -27.13 -10.50
C ALA A 72 5.78 -27.54 -11.11
N SER A 73 4.84 -27.89 -10.24
CA SER A 73 3.45 -28.17 -10.65
C SER A 73 2.74 -26.89 -11.08
N MET A 74 1.68 -27.02 -11.88
CA MET A 74 0.81 -25.89 -12.22
C MET A 74 0.29 -25.17 -10.97
N GLU A 75 -0.07 -25.92 -9.92
CA GLU A 75 -0.47 -25.37 -8.63
C GLU A 75 0.64 -24.50 -8.02
N MET A 76 1.90 -24.92 -8.07
CA MET A 76 3.02 -24.11 -7.58
C MET A 76 3.19 -22.81 -8.38
N HIS A 77 2.92 -22.84 -9.69
CA HIS A 77 2.93 -21.62 -10.51
C HIS A 77 1.83 -20.64 -10.10
N GLU A 78 0.61 -21.12 -9.90
CA GLU A 78 -0.54 -20.30 -9.47
C GLU A 78 -0.30 -19.73 -8.07
N ASP A 79 0.14 -20.57 -7.13
CA ASP A 79 0.49 -20.15 -5.78
C ASP A 79 1.64 -19.14 -5.79
N PHE A 80 2.65 -19.31 -6.64
CA PHE A 80 3.72 -18.32 -6.74
C PHE A 80 3.20 -16.93 -7.17
N VAL A 81 2.25 -16.88 -8.10
CA VAL A 81 1.63 -15.62 -8.56
C VAL A 81 0.81 -14.98 -7.44
N GLU A 82 -0.12 -15.73 -6.83
CA GLU A 82 -0.96 -15.20 -5.75
C GLU A 82 -0.09 -14.71 -4.58
N TRP A 83 0.89 -15.51 -4.16
CA TRP A 83 1.72 -15.17 -3.00
C TRP A 83 2.72 -14.06 -3.28
N SER A 84 3.17 -13.89 -4.52
CA SER A 84 3.89 -12.68 -4.93
C SER A 84 3.04 -11.41 -4.77
N GLY A 85 1.72 -11.50 -4.99
CA GLY A 85 0.79 -10.41 -4.69
C GLY A 85 0.67 -10.12 -3.19
N TRP A 86 0.59 -11.17 -2.37
CA TRP A 86 0.60 -11.02 -0.91
C TRP A 86 1.89 -10.41 -0.38
N GLN A 87 3.05 -10.81 -0.91
CA GLN A 87 4.34 -10.21 -0.55
C GLN A 87 4.41 -8.73 -0.89
N ARG A 88 3.86 -8.32 -2.04
CA ARG A 88 3.75 -6.89 -2.37
C ARG A 88 2.85 -6.15 -1.38
N THR A 89 1.72 -6.75 -1.00
CA THR A 89 0.82 -6.19 0.00
C THR A 89 1.49 -6.01 1.36
N TYR A 90 2.34 -6.97 1.75
CA TYR A 90 3.17 -6.88 2.95
C TYR A 90 4.13 -5.67 2.89
N GLU A 91 4.86 -5.54 1.78
CA GLU A 91 5.83 -4.46 1.55
C GLU A 91 5.15 -3.08 1.57
N GLU A 92 4.03 -2.93 0.86
CA GLU A 92 3.24 -1.69 0.81
C GLU A 92 2.66 -1.31 2.18
N ALA A 93 2.02 -2.25 2.86
CA ALA A 93 1.44 -1.99 4.19
C ALA A 93 2.52 -1.62 5.21
N SER A 94 3.66 -2.29 5.18
CA SER A 94 4.81 -1.97 6.03
C SER A 94 5.32 -0.55 5.80
N GLN A 95 5.41 -0.12 4.53
CA GLN A 95 5.85 1.23 4.18
C GLN A 95 4.86 2.31 4.64
N ILE A 96 3.55 2.05 4.51
CA ILE A 96 2.50 2.95 5.01
C ILE A 96 2.63 3.13 6.53
N LEU A 97 2.75 2.03 7.29
CA LEU A 97 2.90 2.08 8.74
C LEU A 97 4.15 2.84 9.17
N ALA A 98 5.29 2.58 8.53
CA ALA A 98 6.53 3.32 8.80
C ALA A 98 6.38 4.82 8.50
N SER A 99 5.68 5.18 7.42
CA SER A 99 5.41 6.58 7.06
C SER A 99 4.49 7.26 8.08
N LEU A 100 3.47 6.56 8.55
CA LEU A 100 2.55 7.06 9.58
C LEU A 100 3.25 7.28 10.92
N GLN A 101 4.12 6.36 11.35
CA GLN A 101 4.94 6.54 12.55
C GLN A 101 5.77 7.83 12.48
N HIS A 102 6.41 8.08 11.34
CA HIS A 102 7.19 9.31 11.14
C HIS A 102 6.34 10.59 11.22
N LEU A 103 5.09 10.54 10.73
CA LEU A 103 4.14 11.67 10.82
C LEU A 103 3.63 11.91 12.24
N LEU A 104 3.54 10.88 13.08
CA LEU A 104 3.12 11.01 14.48
C LEU A 104 4.25 11.53 15.36
N GLU A 105 5.51 11.19 15.06
CA GLU A 105 6.68 11.65 15.80
C GLU A 105 7.10 13.09 15.44
N LYS A 106 6.79 13.55 14.23
CA LYS A 106 7.09 14.91 13.76
C LYS A 106 5.80 15.75 13.70
N PRO A 107 5.61 16.75 14.59
CA PRO A 107 4.48 17.66 14.48
C PRO A 107 4.48 18.31 13.10
N LEU A 108 3.34 18.26 12.41
CA LEU A 108 3.16 18.87 11.10
C LEU A 108 3.51 20.36 11.20
N ALA A 109 4.65 20.77 10.64
CA ALA A 109 5.05 22.17 10.65
C ALA A 109 3.94 23.01 10.01
N PRO A 110 3.59 24.19 10.57
CA PRO A 110 2.61 25.05 9.94
C PRO A 110 3.10 25.38 8.53
N ALA A 111 2.26 25.13 7.53
CA ALA A 111 2.52 25.53 6.15
C ALA A 111 2.83 27.03 6.17
N THR A 112 4.06 27.38 5.82
CA THR A 112 4.53 28.77 5.76
C THR A 112 3.67 29.52 4.77
N ALA A 113 2.90 30.48 5.28
CA ALA A 113 2.28 31.52 4.47
C ALA A 113 3.39 32.43 3.96
N SER A 114 3.45 32.65 2.64
CA SER A 114 4.18 33.73 1.98
C SER A 114 3.23 34.47 1.07
#